data_AF-A0A925GA63-F1
#
_entry.id   AF-A0A925GA63-F1
#
_cell.length_a   1.000
_cell.length_b   1.000
_cell.length_c   1.000
_cell.angle_alpha   90.00
_cell.angle_beta   90.00
_cell.angle_gamma   90.00
#
_symmetry.space_group_name_H-M   'P 1'
#
loop_
_entity.id
_entity.type
_entity.pdbx_description
1 polymer ?
#
loop_
_entity_poly.entity_id
_entity_poly.type
_entity_poly.pdbx_seq_one_letter_code
_entity_poly.pdbx_strand_id
1 'polypeptide(L)'
;MSAVVENASPETVAAVADLEALLAPIEGENPAGASLQYSGLHDEIREARRAEDNLAQGEWQYEMKVADFHQVLNLALPALSTQSKDLQVCAWLAESFVKLYGFPGLRDGLKLMRGLHEQFWDQLYPEIDEGDLEGRANSVAWMDRELADAIKEVPVTSAPGGVNYSYLKWEESKLFDIPENLENLDSDKLARMEEMRAQALEEGRTTGEDWRKAVNATKRAFYEETWRILEECWAEFQALDKVMDEKYERQTPGLGALKKSLDEVRTLVEKLLKEKRLLEPDP
;
A
#
# COMPACT_ATOMS: atom_id res chain seq x y z
N MET A 1 -11.59 -19.87 -22.06
CA MET A 1 -10.52 -20.88 -22.17
C MET A 1 -9.41 -20.45 -21.25
N SER A 2 -8.96 -21.37 -20.41
CA SER A 2 -7.95 -21.17 -19.37
C SER A 2 -6.61 -20.82 -20.04
N ALA A 3 -6.05 -19.65 -19.73
CA ALA A 3 -4.73 -19.25 -20.18
C ALA A 3 -3.75 -19.49 -19.04
N VAL A 4 -2.88 -20.47 -19.25
CA VAL A 4 -1.76 -20.83 -18.39
C VAL A 4 -0.77 -19.66 -18.39
N VAL A 5 -0.43 -19.16 -17.20
CA VAL A 5 0.58 -18.12 -16.99
C VAL A 5 1.92 -18.66 -17.47
N GLU A 6 2.50 -17.97 -18.45
CA GLU A 6 3.84 -18.26 -18.96
C GLU A 6 4.87 -18.00 -17.85
N ASN A 7 5.78 -18.96 -17.66
CA ASN A 7 6.77 -18.98 -16.59
C ASN A 7 7.60 -17.68 -16.53
N ALA A 8 7.38 -16.88 -15.49
CA ALA A 8 8.34 -15.87 -15.07
C ALA A 8 9.63 -16.55 -14.60
N SER A 9 10.78 -15.94 -14.92
CA SER A 9 12.07 -16.26 -14.29
C SER A 9 11.90 -16.37 -12.77
N PRO A 10 12.65 -17.23 -12.06
CA PRO A 10 12.55 -17.40 -10.61
C PRO A 10 12.90 -16.13 -9.78
N GLU A 11 13.09 -14.99 -10.43
CA GLU A 11 13.69 -13.76 -9.90
C GLU A 11 12.72 -12.58 -9.74
N THR A 12 11.43 -12.70 -10.11
CA THR A 12 10.45 -11.60 -9.94
C THR A 12 9.16 -12.10 -9.27
N VAL A 13 8.63 -11.34 -8.30
CA VAL A 13 7.31 -11.64 -7.72
C VAL A 13 6.25 -11.37 -8.78
N ALA A 14 5.30 -12.29 -8.94
CA ALA A 14 4.25 -12.21 -9.95
C ALA A 14 3.48 -10.88 -9.89
N ALA A 15 2.98 -10.44 -11.05
CA ALA A 15 2.10 -9.29 -11.13
C ALA A 15 0.75 -9.59 -10.47
N VAL A 16 0.14 -8.60 -9.82
CA VAL A 16 -1.16 -8.75 -9.15
C VAL A 16 -2.34 -8.54 -10.11
N ALA A 17 -2.08 -8.03 -11.31
CA ALA A 17 -3.06 -7.83 -12.38
C ALA A 17 -2.41 -7.87 -13.77
N ASP A 18 -3.22 -8.06 -14.80
CA ASP A 18 -2.82 -7.97 -16.20
C ASP A 18 -2.68 -6.50 -16.63
N LEU A 19 -1.49 -5.95 -16.42
CA LEU A 19 -1.18 -4.55 -16.75
C LEU A 19 -1.22 -4.29 -18.26
N GLU A 20 -0.93 -5.28 -19.10
CA GLU A 20 -0.99 -5.13 -20.55
C GLU A 20 -2.43 -4.91 -21.00
N ALA A 21 -3.38 -5.69 -20.47
CA ALA A 21 -4.80 -5.50 -20.74
C ALA A 21 -5.31 -4.15 -20.21
N LEU A 22 -4.86 -3.71 -19.03
CA LEU A 22 -5.27 -2.43 -18.45
C LEU A 22 -4.70 -1.21 -19.20
N LEU A 23 -3.55 -1.36 -19.86
CA LEU A 23 -2.91 -0.31 -20.66
C LEU A 23 -3.19 -0.44 -22.16
N ALA A 24 -3.92 -1.47 -22.60
CA ALA A 24 -4.35 -1.57 -23.98
C ALA A 24 -5.30 -0.40 -24.34
N PRO A 25 -5.16 0.22 -25.52
CA PRO A 25 -6.12 1.21 -26.00
C PRO A 25 -7.54 0.65 -26.04
N ILE A 26 -8.51 1.46 -25.63
CA ILE A 26 -9.93 1.10 -25.71
C ILE A 26 -10.40 1.24 -27.16
N GLU A 27 -11.20 0.28 -27.64
CA GLU A 27 -11.75 0.31 -28.99
C GLU A 27 -12.66 1.54 -29.20
N GLY A 28 -12.46 2.26 -30.30
CA GLY A 28 -13.27 3.42 -30.67
C GLY A 28 -12.43 4.56 -31.23
N GLU A 29 -13.03 5.76 -31.26
CA GLU A 29 -12.36 6.98 -31.74
C GLU A 29 -11.38 7.54 -30.71
N ASN A 30 -11.65 7.35 -29.40
CA ASN A 30 -10.77 7.77 -28.32
C ASN A 30 -10.10 6.55 -27.68
N PRO A 31 -8.76 6.39 -27.77
CA PRO A 31 -8.05 5.28 -27.13
C PRO A 31 -8.14 5.28 -25.60
N ALA A 32 -8.50 6.42 -24.99
CA ALA A 32 -8.78 6.54 -23.57
C ALA A 32 -10.24 6.21 -23.18
N GLY A 33 -11.11 5.91 -24.15
CA GLY A 33 -12.51 5.62 -23.91
C GLY A 33 -13.34 6.89 -23.65
N ALA A 34 -14.23 6.84 -22.64
CA ALA A 34 -15.14 7.94 -22.30
C ALA A 34 -15.06 8.32 -20.81
N SER A 35 -15.48 9.53 -20.47
CA SER A 35 -15.55 9.97 -19.07
C SER A 35 -16.57 9.16 -18.27
N LEU A 36 -16.17 8.71 -17.08
CA LEU A 36 -17.05 7.97 -16.15
C LEU A 36 -17.61 8.83 -15.01
N GLN A 37 -17.34 10.13 -15.01
CA GLN A 37 -17.73 11.05 -13.93
C GLN A 37 -19.23 10.99 -13.59
N TYR A 38 -20.09 10.78 -14.59
CA TYR A 38 -21.55 10.72 -14.42
C TYR A 38 -22.16 9.32 -14.57
N SER A 39 -21.32 8.29 -14.61
CA SER A 39 -21.77 6.89 -14.78
C SER A 39 -22.34 6.27 -13.50
N GLY A 40 -22.10 6.87 -12.33
CA GLY A 40 -22.36 6.27 -11.02
C GLY A 40 -21.21 5.42 -10.49
N LEU A 41 -20.26 5.01 -11.34
CA LEU A 41 -19.13 4.15 -10.95
C LEU A 41 -18.30 4.73 -9.81
N HIS A 42 -18.04 6.04 -9.83
CA HIS A 42 -17.27 6.70 -8.78
C HIS A 42 -17.95 6.58 -7.41
N ASP A 43 -19.28 6.64 -7.37
CA ASP A 43 -20.05 6.50 -6.13
C ASP A 43 -20.07 5.04 -5.66
N GLU A 44 -20.19 4.09 -6.58
CA GLU A 44 -20.11 2.66 -6.27
C GLU A 44 -18.74 2.28 -5.70
N ILE A 45 -17.64 2.78 -6.29
CA ILE A 45 -16.29 2.53 -5.77
C ILE A 45 -16.12 3.19 -4.39
N ARG A 46 -16.58 4.43 -4.20
CA ARG A 46 -16.51 5.09 -2.88
C ARG A 46 -17.29 4.33 -1.82
N GLU A 47 -18.47 3.81 -2.13
CA GLU A 47 -19.26 3.03 -1.19
C GLU A 47 -18.61 1.67 -0.88
N ALA A 48 -18.00 1.03 -1.88
CA ALA A 48 -17.20 -0.18 -1.64
C ALA A 48 -16.04 0.10 -0.68
N ARG A 49 -15.34 1.23 -0.86
CA ARG A 49 -14.22 1.67 0.00
C ARG A 49 -14.64 2.19 1.37
N ARG A 50 -15.92 2.51 1.58
CA ARG A 50 -16.39 3.08 2.85
C ARG A 50 -16.20 2.07 3.97
N ALA A 51 -15.56 2.53 5.05
CA ALA A 51 -15.50 1.86 6.33
C ALA A 51 -16.05 2.80 7.40
N GLU A 52 -16.75 2.25 8.40
CA GLU A 52 -17.22 2.99 9.57
C GLU A 52 -16.17 2.96 10.67
N ASP A 53 -15.91 4.12 11.26
CA ASP A 53 -15.05 4.22 12.44
C ASP A 53 -15.71 3.52 13.62
N ASN A 54 -14.93 2.74 14.36
CA ASN A 54 -15.37 2.09 15.58
C ASN A 54 -15.42 3.11 16.74
N LEU A 55 -16.31 4.11 16.62
CA LEU A 55 -16.67 5.01 17.71
C LEU A 55 -17.63 4.25 18.62
N ALA A 56 -17.31 4.18 19.92
CA ALA A 56 -18.03 3.43 20.95
C ALA A 56 -19.54 3.36 20.72
N GLN A 57 -19.98 2.29 20.05
CA GLN A 57 -21.39 2.05 19.80
C GLN A 57 -22.01 1.68 21.15
N GLY A 58 -23.09 2.35 21.53
CA GLY A 58 -23.90 1.96 22.69
C GLY A 58 -24.49 0.55 22.52
N GLU A 59 -25.52 0.21 23.29
CA GLU A 59 -26.12 -1.15 23.29
C GLU A 59 -26.78 -1.60 21.96
N TRP A 60 -26.69 -0.80 20.88
CA TRP A 60 -27.19 -1.14 19.55
C TRP A 60 -26.03 -1.57 18.65
N GLN A 61 -25.78 -2.88 18.59
CA GLN A 61 -24.82 -3.49 17.68
C GLN A 61 -25.48 -3.68 16.30
N TYR A 62 -25.11 -2.87 15.31
CA TYR A 62 -25.33 -3.19 13.91
C TYR A 62 -24.00 -3.63 13.27
N GLU A 63 -24.05 -4.38 12.18
CA GLU A 63 -22.84 -4.77 11.45
C GLU A 63 -22.16 -3.51 10.89
N MET A 64 -20.97 -3.19 11.41
CA MET A 64 -20.18 -2.07 10.91
C MET A 64 -19.83 -2.29 9.44
N LYS A 65 -20.03 -1.27 8.62
CA LYS A 65 -19.57 -1.28 7.24
C LYS A 65 -18.04 -1.34 7.24
N VAL A 66 -17.48 -2.38 6.64
CA VAL A 66 -16.05 -2.48 6.33
C VAL A 66 -15.82 -2.21 4.84
N ALA A 67 -14.63 -1.74 4.51
CA ALA A 67 -14.22 -1.57 3.12
C ALA A 67 -14.13 -2.94 2.42
N ASP A 68 -14.66 -3.02 1.21
CA ASP A 68 -14.59 -4.19 0.33
C ASP A 68 -13.68 -3.88 -0.86
N PHE A 69 -12.38 -4.08 -0.67
CA PHE A 69 -11.39 -3.84 -1.72
C PHE A 69 -11.49 -4.86 -2.87
N HIS A 70 -12.08 -6.04 -2.66
CA HIS A 70 -12.37 -6.97 -3.76
C HIS A 70 -13.46 -6.42 -4.66
N GLN A 71 -14.50 -5.81 -4.09
CA GLN A 71 -15.53 -5.12 -4.86
C GLN A 71 -14.96 -3.94 -5.65
N VAL A 72 -13.98 -3.22 -5.10
CA VAL A 72 -13.27 -2.18 -5.85
C VAL A 72 -12.54 -2.78 -7.06
N LEU A 73 -11.84 -3.92 -6.93
CA LEU A 73 -11.23 -4.59 -8.08
C LEU A 73 -12.26 -4.96 -9.14
N ASN A 74 -13.41 -5.52 -8.72
CA ASN A 74 -14.50 -5.94 -9.61
C ASN A 74 -15.10 -4.78 -10.41
N LEU A 75 -15.08 -3.57 -9.86
CA LEU A 75 -15.58 -2.35 -10.51
C LEU A 75 -14.51 -1.68 -11.37
N ALA A 76 -13.31 -1.51 -10.83
CA ALA A 76 -12.24 -0.73 -11.45
C ALA A 76 -11.52 -1.45 -12.59
N LEU A 77 -11.28 -2.77 -12.48
CA LEU A 77 -10.58 -3.51 -13.54
C LEU A 77 -11.35 -3.52 -14.88
N PRO A 78 -12.66 -3.82 -14.93
CA PRO A 78 -13.42 -3.73 -16.18
C PRO A 78 -13.53 -2.30 -16.70
N ALA A 79 -13.67 -1.32 -15.81
CA ALA A 79 -13.73 0.09 -16.18
C ALA A 79 -12.44 0.54 -16.90
N LEU A 80 -11.27 0.27 -16.31
CA LEU A 80 -9.99 0.67 -16.89
C LEU A 80 -9.61 -0.08 -18.16
N SER A 81 -9.99 -1.35 -18.26
CA SER A 81 -9.67 -2.18 -19.43
C SER A 81 -10.58 -1.90 -20.63
N THR A 82 -11.85 -1.54 -20.43
CA THR A 82 -12.83 -1.52 -21.52
C THR A 82 -13.61 -0.20 -21.69
N GLN A 83 -13.59 0.71 -20.72
CA GLN A 83 -14.48 1.87 -20.73
C GLN A 83 -13.77 3.22 -20.64
N SER A 84 -12.77 3.36 -19.76
CA SER A 84 -12.12 4.65 -19.51
C SER A 84 -10.72 4.52 -18.95
N LYS A 85 -9.78 5.32 -19.45
CA LYS A 85 -8.47 5.54 -18.83
C LYS A 85 -8.57 6.70 -17.85
N ASP A 86 -8.99 6.39 -16.62
CA ASP A 86 -9.31 7.35 -15.57
C ASP A 86 -8.31 7.26 -14.40
N LEU A 87 -7.71 8.41 -14.05
CA LEU A 87 -6.71 8.51 -12.98
C LEU A 87 -7.28 8.25 -11.59
N GLN A 88 -8.50 8.69 -11.32
CA GLN A 88 -9.11 8.51 -10.00
C GLN A 88 -9.49 7.04 -9.79
N VAL A 89 -10.00 6.37 -10.84
CA VAL A 89 -10.25 4.93 -10.81
C VAL A 89 -8.95 4.15 -10.65
N CYS A 90 -7.88 4.54 -11.35
CA CYS A 90 -6.55 3.97 -11.17
C CYS A 90 -6.04 4.12 -9.73
N ALA A 91 -6.24 5.28 -9.11
CA ALA A 91 -5.80 5.53 -7.74
C ALA A 91 -6.53 4.64 -6.74
N TRP A 92 -7.85 4.47 -6.86
CA TRP A 92 -8.62 3.53 -6.02
C TRP A 92 -8.23 2.08 -6.25
N LEU A 93 -7.93 1.72 -7.50
CA LEU A 93 -7.42 0.38 -7.83
C LEU A 93 -6.06 0.13 -7.18
N ALA A 94 -5.14 1.10 -7.24
CA ALA A 94 -3.81 1.00 -6.64
C ALA A 94 -3.86 0.79 -5.13
N GLU A 95 -4.73 1.53 -4.42
CA GLU A 95 -4.94 1.31 -2.98
C GLU A 95 -5.47 -0.10 -2.71
N SER A 96 -6.46 -0.55 -3.49
CA SER A 96 -7.02 -1.89 -3.36
C SER A 96 -5.97 -2.98 -3.57
N PHE A 97 -5.05 -2.76 -4.53
CA PHE A 97 -3.90 -3.64 -4.71
C PHE A 97 -3.00 -3.68 -3.47
N VAL A 98 -2.69 -2.54 -2.85
CA VAL A 98 -1.90 -2.53 -1.61
C VAL A 98 -2.62 -3.24 -0.46
N LYS A 99 -3.91 -2.99 -0.30
CA LYS A 99 -4.72 -3.58 0.79
C LYS A 99 -4.86 -5.10 0.66
N LEU A 100 -4.89 -5.62 -0.57
CA LEU A 100 -5.07 -7.06 -0.82
C LEU A 100 -3.74 -7.81 -1.02
N TYR A 101 -2.74 -7.16 -1.60
CA TYR A 101 -1.52 -7.81 -2.07
C TYR A 101 -0.24 -7.19 -1.51
N GLY A 102 -0.31 -6.15 -0.69
CA GLY A 102 0.84 -5.52 -0.07
C GLY A 102 1.76 -4.80 -1.06
N PHE A 103 3.07 -4.91 -0.88
CA PHE A 103 4.06 -4.21 -1.71
C PHE A 103 4.05 -4.61 -3.20
N PRO A 104 3.82 -5.89 -3.59
CA PRO A 104 3.56 -6.22 -5.00
C PRO A 104 2.40 -5.40 -5.60
N GLY A 105 1.36 -5.14 -4.79
CA GLY A 105 0.26 -4.28 -5.18
C GLY A 105 0.64 -2.81 -5.36
N LEU A 106 1.51 -2.28 -4.49
CA LEU A 106 2.08 -0.94 -4.65
C LEU A 106 2.84 -0.82 -5.97
N ARG A 107 3.74 -1.77 -6.25
CA ARG A 107 4.55 -1.79 -7.47
C ARG A 107 3.67 -1.72 -8.72
N ASP A 108 2.66 -2.57 -8.80
CA ASP A 108 1.82 -2.68 -10.00
C ASP A 108 0.83 -1.52 -10.11
N GLY A 109 0.35 -0.97 -8.98
CA GLY A 109 -0.40 0.27 -8.96
C GLY A 109 0.41 1.47 -9.48
N LEU A 110 1.67 1.59 -9.08
CA LEU A 110 2.58 2.64 -9.58
C LEU A 110 2.90 2.46 -11.07
N LYS A 111 3.14 1.22 -11.52
CA LYS A 111 3.31 0.90 -12.96
C LYS A 111 2.09 1.29 -13.78
N LEU A 112 0.90 0.97 -13.30
CA LEU A 112 -0.34 1.33 -13.99
C LEU A 112 -0.50 2.85 -14.07
N MET A 113 -0.33 3.55 -12.95
CA MET A 113 -0.40 5.01 -12.90
C MET A 113 0.60 5.65 -13.87
N ARG A 114 1.85 5.17 -13.88
CA ARG A 114 2.90 5.62 -14.81
C ARG A 114 2.52 5.35 -16.26
N GLY A 115 2.07 4.13 -16.58
CA GLY A 115 1.68 3.74 -17.93
C GLY A 115 0.52 4.58 -18.47
N LEU A 116 -0.44 4.95 -17.63
CA LEU A 116 -1.53 5.87 -18.00
C LEU A 116 -0.99 7.25 -18.38
N HIS A 117 -0.06 7.79 -17.60
CA HIS A 117 0.59 9.07 -17.90
C HIS A 117 1.46 9.00 -19.17
N GLU A 118 2.17 7.90 -19.40
CA GLU A 118 3.04 7.75 -20.57
C GLU A 118 2.22 7.60 -21.87
N GLN A 119 1.15 6.80 -21.84
CA GLN A 119 0.48 6.32 -23.05
C GLN A 119 -0.78 7.12 -23.42
N PHE A 120 -1.48 7.69 -22.43
CA PHE A 120 -2.82 8.26 -22.65
C PHE A 120 -2.91 9.74 -22.26
N TRP A 121 -1.80 10.40 -21.91
CA TRP A 121 -1.81 11.75 -21.34
C TRP A 121 -2.77 12.71 -22.04
N ASP A 122 -2.78 12.81 -23.37
CA ASP A 122 -3.59 13.83 -24.04
C ASP A 122 -5.10 13.53 -23.98
N GLN A 123 -5.50 12.27 -23.79
CA GLN A 123 -6.92 11.83 -23.78
C GLN A 123 -7.41 11.31 -22.41
N LEU A 124 -6.52 11.27 -21.42
CA LEU A 124 -6.76 10.73 -20.09
C LEU A 124 -7.87 11.48 -19.34
N TYR A 125 -8.60 10.77 -18.49
CA TYR A 125 -9.60 11.34 -17.59
C TYR A 125 -9.04 11.56 -16.17
N PRO A 126 -9.36 12.68 -15.48
CA PRO A 126 -10.15 13.82 -15.97
C PRO A 126 -9.51 14.57 -17.14
N GLU A 127 -10.33 15.11 -18.04
CA GLU A 127 -9.85 15.88 -19.21
C GLU A 127 -9.11 17.15 -18.77
N ILE A 128 -8.20 17.64 -19.63
CA ILE A 128 -7.55 18.94 -19.44
C ILE A 128 -8.48 20.01 -20.02
N ASP A 129 -8.97 20.92 -19.19
CA ASP A 129 -9.82 22.04 -19.61
C ASP A 129 -9.01 23.33 -19.67
N GLU A 130 -8.87 23.94 -20.85
CA GLU A 130 -8.08 25.18 -21.07
C GLU A 130 -6.65 25.19 -20.46
N GLY A 131 -6.02 24.02 -20.32
CA GLY A 131 -4.68 23.86 -19.72
C GLY A 131 -4.67 23.66 -18.20
N ASP A 132 -5.84 23.59 -17.58
CA ASP A 132 -6.03 23.25 -16.18
C ASP A 132 -5.78 21.75 -15.93
N LEU A 133 -4.80 21.46 -15.07
CA LEU A 133 -4.41 20.11 -14.69
C LEU A 133 -4.96 19.71 -13.30
N GLU A 134 -5.75 20.56 -12.65
CA GLU A 134 -6.19 20.39 -11.27
C GLU A 134 -6.91 19.04 -11.04
N GLY A 135 -7.83 18.65 -11.93
CA GLY A 135 -8.56 17.38 -11.80
C GLY A 135 -7.63 16.16 -11.79
N ARG A 136 -6.62 16.16 -12.67
CA ARG A 136 -5.61 15.11 -12.71
C ARG A 136 -4.68 15.17 -11.51
N ALA A 137 -4.26 16.38 -11.12
CA ALA A 137 -3.39 16.60 -9.98
C ALA A 137 -4.04 16.13 -8.67
N ASN A 138 -5.33 16.38 -8.51
CA ASN A 138 -6.13 15.93 -7.36
C ASN A 138 -6.21 14.41 -7.27
N SER A 139 -6.34 13.71 -8.39
CA SER A 139 -6.37 12.24 -8.42
C SER A 139 -5.04 11.65 -7.92
N VAL A 140 -3.92 12.23 -8.34
CA VAL A 140 -2.58 11.80 -7.92
C VAL A 140 -2.29 12.21 -6.47
N ALA A 141 -2.66 13.41 -6.05
CA ALA A 141 -2.50 13.85 -4.66
C ALA A 141 -3.36 13.04 -3.68
N TRP A 142 -4.51 12.55 -4.14
CA TRP A 142 -5.31 11.60 -3.39
C TRP A 142 -4.55 10.27 -3.23
N MET A 143 -4.01 9.73 -4.34
CA MET A 143 -3.22 8.50 -4.33
C MET A 143 -2.00 8.61 -3.40
N ASP A 144 -1.28 9.73 -3.44
CA ASP A 144 -0.10 9.98 -2.59
C ASP A 144 -0.40 9.71 -1.12
N ARG A 145 -1.47 10.33 -0.59
CA ARG A 145 -1.84 10.22 0.82
C ARG A 145 -2.29 8.81 1.19
N GLU A 146 -3.18 8.23 0.38
CA GLU A 146 -3.84 6.97 0.73
C GLU A 146 -2.86 5.79 0.63
N LEU A 147 -1.98 5.82 -0.38
CA LEU A 147 -0.92 4.82 -0.47
C LEU A 147 0.12 5.01 0.64
N ALA A 148 0.45 6.26 1.03
CA ALA A 148 1.39 6.52 2.13
C ALA A 148 0.94 5.88 3.45
N ASP A 149 -0.37 5.87 3.72
CA ASP A 149 -0.94 5.23 4.91
C ASP A 149 -1.04 3.72 4.71
N ALA A 150 -1.60 3.26 3.58
CA ALA A 150 -1.80 1.84 3.30
C ALA A 150 -0.51 1.02 3.37
N ILE A 151 0.61 1.55 2.86
CA ILE A 151 1.87 0.79 2.83
C ILE A 151 2.48 0.61 4.23
N LYS A 152 2.15 1.48 5.20
CA LYS A 152 2.61 1.34 6.59
C LYS A 152 1.83 0.29 7.36
N GLU A 153 0.66 -0.10 6.86
CA GLU A 153 -0.16 -1.19 7.39
C GLU A 153 0.25 -2.56 6.83
N VAL A 154 1.00 -2.60 5.73
CA VAL A 154 1.47 -3.86 5.15
C VAL A 154 2.41 -4.59 6.13
N PRO A 155 2.18 -5.88 6.43
CA PRO A 155 3.05 -6.63 7.32
C PRO A 155 4.49 -6.73 6.79
N VAL A 156 5.46 -6.48 7.67
CA VAL A 156 6.90 -6.59 7.42
C VAL A 156 7.54 -7.73 8.21
N THR A 157 6.73 -8.55 8.89
CA THR A 157 7.14 -9.81 9.51
C THR A 157 6.27 -10.94 8.98
N SER A 158 6.78 -12.17 9.04
CA SER A 158 6.07 -13.39 8.66
C SER A 158 6.40 -14.49 9.66
N ALA A 159 5.54 -14.61 10.68
CA ALA A 159 5.68 -15.58 11.76
C ALA A 159 4.67 -16.73 11.56
N PRO A 160 5.10 -17.94 11.13
CA PRO A 160 4.21 -19.08 10.96
C PRO A 160 3.46 -19.41 12.27
N GLY A 161 2.12 -19.36 12.24
CA GLY A 161 1.28 -19.59 13.42
C GLY A 161 1.29 -18.46 14.46
N GLY A 162 1.90 -17.32 14.13
CA GLY A 162 1.95 -16.12 14.95
C GLY A 162 1.24 -14.93 14.30
N VAL A 163 1.39 -13.76 14.92
CA VAL A 163 0.90 -12.48 14.40
C VAL A 163 1.99 -11.83 13.55
N ASN A 164 1.59 -11.30 12.39
CA ASN A 164 2.45 -10.51 11.53
C ASN A 164 2.24 -9.03 11.83
N TYR A 165 3.33 -8.27 11.86
CA TYR A 165 3.34 -6.88 12.27
C TYR A 165 3.82 -5.99 11.13
N SER A 166 3.18 -4.84 11.00
CA SER A 166 3.49 -3.81 10.01
C SER A 166 4.45 -2.76 10.56
N TYR A 167 4.79 -1.76 9.74
CA TYR A 167 5.56 -0.61 10.17
C TYR A 167 4.86 0.16 11.29
N LEU A 168 3.54 0.38 11.21
CA LEU A 168 2.79 1.03 12.29
C LEU A 168 2.88 0.24 13.61
N LYS A 169 2.83 -1.10 13.52
CA LYS A 169 2.95 -1.95 14.71
C LYS A 169 4.37 -1.97 15.29
N TRP A 170 5.38 -1.82 14.45
CA TRP A 170 6.74 -1.54 14.91
C TRP A 170 6.85 -0.20 15.64
N GLU A 171 6.27 0.87 15.11
CA GLU A 171 6.25 2.17 15.80
C GLU A 171 5.53 2.10 17.14
N GLU A 172 4.37 1.44 17.20
CA GLU A 172 3.63 1.16 18.44
C GLU A 172 4.50 0.39 19.44
N SER A 173 5.21 -0.64 18.99
CA SER A 173 6.06 -1.47 19.86
C SER A 173 7.17 -0.71 20.57
N LYS A 174 7.65 0.42 20.01
CA LYS A 174 8.66 1.27 20.65
C LYS A 174 8.11 2.04 21.85
N LEU A 175 6.81 2.34 21.85
CA LEU A 175 6.14 3.02 22.97
C LEU A 175 5.98 2.07 24.16
N PHE A 176 5.87 0.76 23.89
CA PHE A 176 5.71 -0.30 24.88
C PHE A 176 6.94 -1.24 24.89
N ASP A 177 8.14 -0.69 24.80
CA ASP A 177 9.39 -1.47 24.87
C ASP A 177 9.79 -1.70 26.34
N ILE A 178 9.48 -2.89 26.84
CA ILE A 178 9.74 -3.30 28.21
C ILE A 178 11.04 -4.13 28.23
N PRO A 179 12.06 -3.75 29.02
CA PRO A 179 13.29 -4.53 29.15
C PRO A 179 13.03 -5.93 29.71
N GLU A 180 13.71 -6.94 29.19
CA GLU A 180 13.58 -8.33 29.68
C GLU A 180 14.12 -8.51 31.11
N ASN A 181 15.13 -7.72 31.50
CA ASN A 181 15.74 -7.78 32.83
C ASN A 181 15.25 -6.65 33.73
N LEU A 182 14.10 -6.86 34.36
CA LEU A 182 13.48 -5.92 35.29
C LEU A 182 14.08 -6.00 36.71
N GLU A 183 14.80 -7.07 37.03
CA GLU A 183 15.30 -7.36 38.39
C GLU A 183 16.33 -6.34 38.90
N ASN A 184 16.99 -5.63 37.99
CA ASN A 184 17.99 -4.61 38.32
C ASN A 184 17.42 -3.17 38.34
N LEU A 185 16.11 -3.00 38.12
CA LEU A 185 15.46 -1.69 38.18
C LEU A 185 15.13 -1.30 39.62
N ASP A 186 15.18 0.00 39.90
CA ASP A 186 14.63 0.54 41.15
C ASP A 186 13.10 0.35 41.21
N SER A 187 12.53 0.38 42.42
CA SER A 187 11.11 0.09 42.68
C SER A 187 10.15 0.97 41.87
N ASP A 188 10.51 2.23 41.67
CA ASP A 188 9.67 3.21 40.98
C ASP A 188 9.65 2.94 39.47
N LYS A 189 10.79 2.57 38.88
CA LYS A 189 10.85 2.15 37.47
C LYS A 189 10.15 0.83 37.25
N LEU A 190 10.29 -0.13 38.18
CA LEU A 190 9.61 -1.43 38.08
C LEU A 190 8.08 -1.23 38.03
N ALA A 191 7.52 -0.45 38.97
CA ALA A 191 6.09 -0.16 39.01
C ALA A 191 5.58 0.50 37.70
N ARG A 192 6.35 1.46 37.15
CA ARG A 192 6.00 2.09 35.86
C ARG A 192 6.01 1.12 34.70
N MET A 193 6.97 0.19 34.65
CA MET A 193 7.04 -0.81 33.57
C MET A 193 5.91 -1.84 33.68
N GLU A 194 5.54 -2.24 34.90
CA GLU A 194 4.38 -3.11 35.14
C GLU A 194 3.06 -2.44 34.75
N GLU A 195 2.88 -1.17 35.09
CA GLU A 195 1.72 -0.37 34.69
C GLU A 195 1.63 -0.24 33.16
N MET A 196 2.76 0.06 32.49
CA MET A 196 2.83 0.12 31.04
C MET A 196 2.50 -1.23 30.38
N ARG A 197 2.93 -2.35 30.99
CA ARG A 197 2.58 -3.71 30.54
C ARG A 197 1.09 -4.00 30.69
N ALA A 198 0.52 -3.62 31.82
CA ALA A 198 -0.90 -3.79 32.09
C ALA A 198 -1.75 -2.97 31.10
N GLN A 199 -1.37 -1.71 30.85
CA GLN A 199 -2.01 -0.85 29.86
C GLN A 199 -1.92 -1.45 28.45
N ALA A 200 -0.74 -1.92 28.04
CA ALA A 200 -0.57 -2.53 26.72
C ALA A 200 -1.48 -3.76 26.54
N LEU A 201 -1.60 -4.58 27.59
CA LEU A 201 -2.48 -5.75 27.58
C LEU A 201 -3.96 -5.36 27.54
N GLU A 202 -4.38 -4.38 28.34
CA GLU A 202 -5.76 -3.90 28.40
C GLU A 202 -6.21 -3.29 27.07
N GLU A 203 -5.35 -2.49 26.44
CA GLU A 203 -5.63 -1.82 25.17
C GLU A 203 -5.31 -2.68 23.93
N GLY A 204 -4.78 -3.89 24.09
CA GLY A 204 -4.38 -4.76 22.98
C GLY A 204 -3.25 -4.19 22.11
N ARG A 205 -2.32 -3.45 22.73
CA ARG A 205 -1.19 -2.81 22.06
C ARG A 205 -0.08 -3.80 21.75
N THR A 206 0.64 -3.55 20.68
CA THR A 206 1.84 -4.32 20.33
C THR A 206 2.99 -3.93 21.25
N THR A 207 3.63 -4.90 21.92
CA THR A 207 4.80 -4.65 22.76
C THR A 207 6.12 -4.88 22.01
N GLY A 208 7.23 -4.37 22.57
CA GLY A 208 8.57 -4.68 22.06
C GLY A 208 8.88 -6.18 22.08
N GLU A 209 8.36 -6.93 23.05
CA GLU A 209 8.50 -8.39 23.14
C GLU A 209 7.79 -9.09 21.98
N ASP A 210 6.55 -8.70 21.69
CA ASP A 210 5.76 -9.25 20.58
C ASP A 210 6.45 -9.03 19.23
N TRP A 211 6.94 -7.81 19.01
CA TRP A 211 7.69 -7.46 17.81
C TRP A 211 8.96 -8.30 17.66
N ARG A 212 9.81 -8.38 18.72
CA ARG A 212 11.04 -9.19 18.70
C ARG A 212 10.74 -10.66 18.43
N LYS A 213 9.68 -11.21 19.03
CA LYS A 213 9.24 -12.59 18.80
C LYS A 213 8.87 -12.83 17.33
N ALA A 214 8.11 -11.93 16.72
CA ALA A 214 7.74 -12.05 15.31
C ALA A 214 8.94 -11.91 14.37
N VAL A 215 9.85 -10.95 14.63
CA VAL A 215 11.10 -10.80 13.87
C VAL A 215 11.95 -12.07 13.99
N ASN A 216 12.10 -12.62 15.20
CA ASN A 216 12.85 -13.86 15.41
C ASN A 216 12.26 -15.06 14.65
N ALA A 217 10.93 -15.16 14.61
CA ALA A 217 10.22 -16.19 13.84
C ALA A 217 10.30 -16.00 12.31
N THR A 218 10.48 -14.75 11.85
CA THR A 218 10.56 -14.42 10.43
C THR A 218 11.88 -14.87 9.82
N LYS A 219 11.84 -15.59 8.70
CA LYS A 219 13.02 -16.11 8.01
C LYS A 219 13.73 -15.05 7.19
N ARG A 220 15.05 -15.17 7.02
CA ARG A 220 15.83 -14.29 6.13
C ARG A 220 15.24 -14.20 4.72
N ALA A 221 14.83 -15.32 4.15
CA ALA A 221 14.27 -15.38 2.79
C ALA A 221 13.06 -14.44 2.57
N PHE A 222 12.21 -14.30 3.60
CA PHE A 222 11.07 -13.36 3.55
C PHE A 222 11.55 -11.91 3.43
N TYR A 223 12.57 -11.53 4.19
CA TYR A 223 13.12 -10.17 4.12
C TYR A 223 13.84 -9.91 2.81
N GLU A 224 14.50 -10.92 2.22
CA GLU A 224 15.14 -10.79 0.90
C GLU A 224 14.13 -10.55 -0.21
N GLU A 225 13.04 -11.32 -0.22
CA GLU A 225 11.95 -11.12 -1.16
C GLU A 225 11.23 -9.78 -0.96
N THR A 226 10.93 -9.44 0.29
CA THR A 226 10.30 -8.15 0.63
C THR A 226 11.18 -6.97 0.22
N TRP A 227 12.48 -7.04 0.48
CA TRP A 227 13.44 -6.01 0.07
C TRP A 227 13.52 -5.86 -1.43
N ARG A 228 13.59 -6.97 -2.19
CA ARG A 228 13.57 -6.94 -3.66
C ARG A 228 12.33 -6.18 -4.17
N ILE A 229 11.16 -6.47 -3.60
CA ILE A 229 9.93 -5.80 -4.02
C ILE A 229 9.89 -4.33 -3.64
N LEU A 230 10.40 -3.97 -2.46
CA LEU A 230 10.50 -2.56 -2.08
C LEU A 230 11.44 -1.77 -2.98
N GLU A 231 12.50 -2.39 -3.49
CA GLU A 231 13.36 -1.76 -4.51
C GLU A 231 12.63 -1.60 -5.85
N GLU A 232 11.82 -2.58 -6.27
CA GLU A 232 10.95 -2.44 -7.44
C GLU A 232 9.93 -1.30 -7.25
N CYS A 233 9.27 -1.22 -6.08
CA CYS A 233 8.37 -0.12 -5.74
C CYS A 233 9.08 1.24 -5.79
N TRP A 234 10.29 1.32 -5.26
CA TRP A 234 11.07 2.56 -5.27
C TRP A 234 11.46 2.99 -6.68
N ALA A 235 11.90 2.04 -7.52
CA ALA A 235 12.22 2.32 -8.91
C ALA A 235 11.00 2.81 -9.68
N GLU A 236 9.83 2.19 -9.50
CA GLU A 236 8.59 2.60 -10.15
C GLU A 236 8.07 3.94 -9.62
N PHE A 237 8.22 4.21 -8.33
CA PHE A 237 7.96 5.53 -7.75
C PHE A 237 8.80 6.61 -8.44
N GLN A 238 10.12 6.39 -8.59
CA GLN A 238 11.02 7.34 -9.25
C GLN A 238 10.68 7.53 -10.73
N ALA A 239 10.27 6.46 -11.41
CA ALA A 239 9.85 6.53 -12.80
C ALA A 239 8.55 7.32 -12.97
N LEU A 240 7.58 7.11 -12.07
CA LEU A 240 6.34 7.89 -12.05
C LEU A 240 6.59 9.37 -11.76
N ASP A 241 7.39 9.68 -10.74
CA ASP A 241 7.78 11.04 -10.34
C ASP A 241 8.39 11.80 -11.54
N LYS A 242 9.29 11.15 -12.28
CA LYS A 242 9.89 11.70 -13.50
C LYS A 242 8.85 11.99 -14.59
N VAL A 243 7.95 11.04 -14.87
CA VAL A 243 6.90 11.23 -15.88
C VAL A 243 5.96 12.37 -15.46
N MET A 244 5.65 12.48 -14.17
CA MET A 244 4.82 13.56 -13.66
C MET A 244 5.49 14.93 -13.81
N ASP A 245 6.79 15.05 -13.50
CA ASP A 245 7.56 16.27 -13.73
C ASP A 245 7.53 16.71 -15.20
N GLU A 246 7.64 15.76 -16.13
CA GLU A 246 7.58 16.01 -17.57
C GLU A 246 6.18 16.42 -18.04
N LYS A 247 5.12 15.84 -17.46
CA LYS A 247 3.73 16.02 -17.92
C LYS A 247 3.01 17.21 -17.29
N TYR A 248 3.24 17.48 -16.01
CA TYR A 248 2.55 18.54 -15.28
C TYR A 248 3.31 19.87 -15.23
N GLU A 249 4.61 19.86 -15.59
CA GLU A 249 5.49 21.02 -15.57
C GLU A 249 5.45 21.81 -14.24
N ARG A 250 4.76 22.97 -14.22
CA ARG A 250 4.65 23.84 -13.04
C ARG A 250 3.51 23.46 -12.10
N GLN A 251 2.64 22.52 -12.51
CA GLN A 251 1.44 22.10 -11.78
C GLN A 251 1.59 20.69 -11.19
N THR A 252 2.82 20.17 -11.09
CA THR A 252 3.08 18.81 -10.62
C THR A 252 2.58 18.61 -9.19
N PRO A 253 1.66 17.65 -8.94
CA PRO A 253 1.29 17.29 -7.58
C PRO A 253 2.47 16.53 -6.95
N GLY A 254 2.71 16.75 -5.66
CA GLY A 254 3.77 16.02 -4.95
C GLY A 254 3.36 14.58 -4.65
N LEU A 255 4.30 13.64 -4.78
CA LEU A 255 4.21 12.29 -4.19
C LEU A 255 4.99 12.22 -2.85
N GLY A 256 4.93 13.30 -2.07
CA GLY A 256 5.80 13.51 -0.92
C GLY A 256 5.47 12.61 0.26
N ALA A 257 4.19 12.33 0.51
CA ALA A 257 3.77 11.47 1.61
C ALA A 257 4.18 10.03 1.34
N LEU A 258 3.91 9.53 0.13
CA LEU A 258 4.24 8.18 -0.29
C LEU A 258 5.75 7.97 -0.30
N LYS A 259 6.52 8.93 -0.82
CA LYS A 259 7.99 8.90 -0.79
C LYS A 259 8.51 8.67 0.63
N LYS A 260 8.01 9.47 1.58
CA LYS A 260 8.42 9.39 2.98
C LYS A 260 8.06 8.03 3.58
N SER A 261 6.81 7.59 3.46
CA SER A 261 6.38 6.30 4.01
C SER A 261 7.15 5.13 3.39
N LEU A 262 7.41 5.16 2.08
CA LEU A 262 8.15 4.10 1.39
C LEU A 262 9.62 4.05 1.82
N ASP A 263 10.25 5.21 2.02
CA ASP A 263 11.62 5.31 2.53
C ASP A 263 11.74 4.83 3.98
N GLU A 264 10.77 5.16 4.84
CA GLU A 264 10.70 4.69 6.23
C GLU A 264 10.56 3.17 6.31
N VAL A 265 9.63 2.58 5.53
CA VAL A 265 9.43 1.13 5.45
C VAL A 265 10.68 0.44 4.90
N ARG A 266 11.28 0.97 3.83
CA ARG A 266 12.54 0.46 3.25
C ARG A 266 13.65 0.46 4.29
N THR A 267 13.85 1.56 4.99
CA THR A 267 14.90 1.68 6.02
C THR A 267 14.73 0.62 7.12
N LEU A 268 13.49 0.39 7.57
CA LEU A 268 13.21 -0.66 8.55
C LEU A 268 13.54 -2.06 8.00
N VAL A 269 13.04 -2.40 6.82
CA VAL A 269 13.24 -3.73 6.21
C VAL A 269 14.71 -3.98 5.91
N GLU A 270 15.45 -2.98 5.42
CA GLU A 270 16.88 -3.08 5.15
C GLU A 270 17.66 -3.39 6.43
N LYS A 271 17.32 -2.72 7.54
CA LYS A 271 17.92 -2.97 8.85
C LYS A 271 17.66 -4.41 9.31
N LEU A 272 16.41 -4.87 9.25
CA LEU A 272 16.03 -6.23 9.65
C LEU A 272 16.72 -7.29 8.79
N LEU A 273 16.81 -7.05 7.47
CA LEU A 273 17.52 -7.93 6.55
C LEU A 273 19.01 -8.03 6.87
N LYS A 274 19.67 -6.90 7.17
CA LYS A 274 21.09 -6.88 7.59
C LYS A 274 21.29 -7.71 8.87
N GLU A 275 20.43 -7.54 9.86
CA GLU A 275 20.47 -8.34 11.11
C GLU A 275 20.25 -9.84 10.83
N LYS A 276 19.27 -10.18 9.99
CA LYS A 276 18.97 -11.57 9.64
C LYS A 276 20.08 -12.25 8.84
N ARG A 277 20.78 -11.54 7.96
CA ARG A 277 21.97 -12.05 7.24
C ARG A 277 23.11 -12.44 8.17
N LEU A 278 23.26 -11.76 9.32
CA LEU A 278 24.25 -12.11 10.33
C LEU A 278 23.86 -13.36 11.13
N LEU A 279 22.56 -13.52 11.42
CA LEU A 279 22.02 -14.65 12.19
C LEU A 279 21.83 -15.92 11.36
N GLU A 280 21.51 -15.76 10.07
CA GLU A 280 21.23 -16.83 9.11
C GLU A 280 22.16 -16.65 7.88
N PRO A 281 23.49 -16.91 8.02
CA PRO A 281 24.45 -16.74 6.93
C PRO A 281 24.16 -17.68 5.77
N ASP A 282 24.62 -17.32 4.57
CA ASP A 282 24.50 -18.19 3.39
C ASP A 282 25.21 -19.53 3.63
N PRO A 283 24.62 -20.66 3.19
CA PRO A 283 25.20 -21.98 3.35
C PRO A 283 26.53 -22.17 2.59
#